data_AF-A0A3P7MW68-F1
#
_entry.id   AF-A0A3P7MW68-F1
#
_cell.length_a   1.000
_cell.length_b   1.000
_cell.length_c   1.000
_cell.angle_alpha   90.00
_cell.angle_beta   90.00
_cell.angle_gamma   90.00
#
_symmetry.space_group_name_H-M   'P 1'
#
loop_
_entity.id
_entity.type
_entity.pdbx_description
1 polymer ?
#
loop_
_entity_poly.entity_id
_entity_poly.type
_entity_poly.pdbx_seq_one_letter_code
_entity_poly.pdbx_strand_id
1 'polypeptide(L)'
;MTLLGLLKSQVPDLSRPVEGVDLEMAANFLVRCQNRDGGFGTRPGSESHAGQAYCVVGAMSLLGQLRQLDTGKAAWWLAERQLPSGGLNGRPGKQPDVCYSW
;
A
#
# COMPACT_ATOMS: atom_id res chain seq x y z
N MET A 1 -22.05 -18.60 9.23
CA MET A 1 -22.07 -17.41 10.11
C MET A 1 -20.69 -17.22 10.69
N THR A 2 -19.82 -16.47 10.04
CA THR A 2 -18.51 -16.14 10.62
C THR A 2 -18.71 -15.08 11.70
N LEU A 3 -17.86 -15.12 12.73
CA LEU A 3 -17.79 -14.14 13.82
C LEU A 3 -17.60 -12.68 13.30
N LEU A 4 -17.28 -12.51 12.01
CA LEU A 4 -17.18 -11.22 11.32
C LEU A 4 -18.52 -10.46 11.19
N GLY A 5 -19.68 -11.12 11.29
CA GLY A 5 -20.98 -10.46 11.10
C GLY A 5 -21.45 -9.58 12.26
N LEU A 6 -20.84 -9.69 13.44
CA LEU A 6 -21.26 -9.01 14.67
C LEU A 6 -20.42 -7.77 15.02
N LEU A 7 -19.24 -7.61 14.42
CA LEU A 7 -18.48 -6.37 14.50
C LEU A 7 -18.90 -5.50 13.33
N LYS A 8 -19.85 -4.57 13.56
CA LYS A 8 -20.01 -3.42 12.65
C LYS A 8 -18.64 -2.80 12.49
N SER A 9 -18.07 -2.80 11.28
CA SER A 9 -16.78 -2.17 11.05
C SER A 9 -16.90 -0.71 11.47
N GLN A 10 -16.09 -0.27 12.43
CA GLN A 10 -15.96 1.16 12.73
C GLN A 10 -15.16 1.90 11.64
N VAL A 11 -14.81 1.21 10.56
CA VAL A 11 -14.20 1.78 9.37
C VAL A 11 -15.25 2.70 8.72
N PRO A 12 -14.95 4.00 8.58
CA PRO A 12 -15.84 4.93 7.90
C PRO A 12 -16.22 4.41 6.52
N ASP A 13 -17.48 4.60 6.14
CA ASP A 13 -17.94 4.31 4.79
C ASP A 13 -17.35 5.34 3.82
N LEU A 14 -16.19 5.03 3.26
CA LEU A 14 -15.49 5.85 2.26
C LEU A 14 -16.13 5.73 0.87
N SER A 15 -17.27 5.05 0.73
CA SER A 15 -18.12 5.24 -0.45
C SER A 15 -18.77 6.64 -0.47
N ARG A 16 -18.62 7.42 0.61
CA ARG A 16 -19.16 8.77 0.76
C ARG A 16 -18.03 9.78 0.63
N PRO A 17 -18.28 10.95 0.03
CA PRO A 17 -17.31 12.03 -0.01
C PRO A 17 -16.85 12.40 1.41
N VAL A 18 -15.53 12.49 1.59
CA VAL A 18 -14.95 13.08 2.79
C VAL A 18 -14.91 14.59 2.57
N GLU A 19 -15.56 15.34 3.44
CA GLU A 19 -15.64 16.80 3.31
C GLU A 19 -14.23 17.43 3.24
N GLY A 20 -14.01 18.26 2.23
CA GLY A 20 -12.71 18.91 1.99
C GLY A 20 -11.63 18.04 1.35
N VAL A 21 -11.93 16.79 0.95
CA VAL A 21 -10.96 15.88 0.31
C VAL A 21 -11.43 15.46 -1.07
N ASP A 22 -10.60 15.73 -2.08
CA ASP A 22 -10.78 15.17 -3.43
C ASP A 22 -10.17 13.76 -3.49
N LEU A 23 -11.04 12.74 -3.40
CA LEU A 23 -10.64 11.34 -3.38
C LEU A 23 -10.09 10.87 -4.73
N GLU A 24 -10.55 11.43 -5.84
CA GLU A 24 -10.08 11.06 -7.17
C GLU A 24 -8.69 11.63 -7.43
N MET A 25 -8.45 12.89 -7.06
CA MET A 25 -7.12 13.50 -7.11
C MET A 25 -6.13 12.73 -6.22
N ALA A 26 -6.55 12.34 -5.01
CA ALA A 26 -5.73 11.55 -4.10
C ALA A 26 -5.35 10.19 -4.72
N ALA A 27 -6.32 9.45 -5.26
CA ALA A 27 -6.07 8.17 -5.91
C ALA A 27 -5.13 8.29 -7.11
N ASN A 28 -5.35 9.28 -7.98
CA ASN A 28 -4.50 9.55 -9.13
C ASN A 28 -3.05 9.88 -8.73
N PHE A 29 -2.86 10.58 -7.60
CA PHE A 29 -1.54 10.82 -7.04
C PHE A 29 -0.87 9.52 -6.58
N LEU A 30 -1.59 8.64 -5.88
CA LEU A 30 -1.08 7.36 -5.39
C LEU A 30 -0.70 6.41 -6.54
N VAL A 31 -1.49 6.35 -7.61
CA VAL A 31 -1.16 5.58 -8.83
C VAL A 31 0.18 6.04 -9.42
N ARG A 32 0.41 7.36 -9.49
CA ARG A 32 1.67 7.93 -10.00
C ARG A 32 2.87 7.68 -9.08
N CYS A 33 2.65 7.28 -7.84
CA CYS A 33 3.72 6.91 -6.92
C CYS A 33 4.23 5.48 -7.14
N GLN A 34 3.53 4.65 -7.92
CA GLN A 34 4.02 3.33 -8.29
C GLN A 34 5.17 3.45 -9.31
N ASN A 35 6.31 2.91 -8.94
CA ASN A 35 7.52 2.93 -9.77
C ASN A 35 7.56 1.72 -10.72
N ARG A 36 8.48 1.78 -11.69
CA ARG A 36 8.67 0.71 -12.68
C ARG A 36 9.04 -0.65 -12.07
N ASP A 37 9.70 -0.64 -10.91
CA ASP A 37 10.09 -1.83 -10.16
C ASP A 37 8.90 -2.50 -9.43
N GLY A 38 7.74 -1.84 -9.38
CA GLY A 38 6.53 -2.34 -8.71
C GLY A 38 6.30 -1.77 -7.31
N GLY A 39 7.32 -1.15 -6.71
CA GLY A 39 7.20 -0.52 -5.40
C GLY A 39 6.66 0.91 -5.46
N PHE A 40 6.57 1.57 -4.30
CA PHE A 40 5.93 2.88 -4.17
C PHE A 40 6.85 3.89 -3.49
N GLY A 41 6.95 5.09 -4.06
CA GLY A 41 7.65 6.22 -3.46
C GLY A 41 6.73 7.13 -2.64
N THR A 42 7.32 8.04 -1.85
CA THR A 42 6.57 9.10 -1.12
C THR A 42 5.94 10.14 -2.05
N ARG A 43 6.42 10.21 -3.29
CA ARG A 43 5.95 11.04 -4.40
C ARG A 43 6.40 10.40 -5.72
N PRO A 44 5.79 10.76 -6.86
CA PRO A 44 6.16 10.20 -8.15
C PRO A 44 7.67 10.29 -8.42
N GLY A 45 8.28 9.16 -8.77
CA GLY A 45 9.72 9.04 -9.07
C GLY A 45 10.66 8.99 -7.87
N SER A 46 10.15 9.02 -6.63
CA SER A 46 10.98 8.77 -5.44
C SER A 46 11.22 7.28 -5.24
N GLU A 47 12.29 6.92 -4.52
CA GLU A 47 12.69 5.54 -4.26
C GLU A 47 11.55 4.70 -3.66
N SER A 48 11.39 3.49 -4.16
CA SER A 48 10.40 2.54 -3.68
C SER A 48 10.68 2.09 -2.25
N HIS A 49 9.65 2.09 -1.40
CA HIS A 49 9.77 1.77 0.02
C HIS A 49 8.60 0.91 0.51
N ALA A 50 8.87 -0.13 1.32
CA ALA A 50 7.85 -1.08 1.79
C ALA A 50 6.78 -0.40 2.65
N GLY A 51 7.19 0.53 3.53
CA GLY A 51 6.23 1.35 4.27
C GLY A 51 5.31 2.21 3.39
N GLN A 52 5.80 2.66 2.23
CA GLN A 52 4.95 3.39 1.28
C GLN A 52 4.03 2.44 0.52
N ALA A 53 4.48 1.23 0.21
CA ALA A 53 3.63 0.19 -0.35
C ALA A 53 2.45 -0.12 0.59
N TYR A 54 2.71 -0.28 1.90
CA TYR A 54 1.66 -0.46 2.91
C TYR A 54 0.63 0.68 2.88
N CYS A 55 1.08 1.93 2.93
CA CYS A 55 0.20 3.10 2.91
C CYS A 55 -0.63 3.21 1.62
N VAL A 56 0.00 3.04 0.46
CA VAL A 56 -0.67 3.18 -0.85
C VAL A 56 -1.68 2.05 -1.06
N VAL A 57 -1.31 0.80 -0.82
CA VAL A 57 -2.21 -0.34 -0.98
C VAL A 57 -3.38 -0.23 0.00
N GLY A 58 -3.11 0.14 1.26
CA GLY A 58 -4.16 0.37 2.25
C GLY A 58 -5.13 1.47 1.84
N ALA A 59 -4.62 2.64 1.42
CA ALA A 59 -5.44 3.76 0.95
C ALA A 59 -6.28 3.37 -0.27
N MET A 60 -5.69 2.73 -1.28
CA MET A 60 -6.42 2.29 -2.48
C MET A 60 -7.44 1.19 -2.18
N SER A 61 -7.19 0.34 -1.17
CA SER A 61 -8.18 -0.62 -0.68
C SER A 61 -9.36 0.06 0.00
N LEU A 62 -9.09 1.07 0.84
CA LEU A 62 -10.10 1.87 1.50
C LEU A 62 -10.98 2.66 0.51
N LEU A 63 -10.39 3.13 -0.58
CA LEU A 63 -11.09 3.80 -1.68
C LEU A 63 -11.83 2.83 -2.64
N GLY A 64 -11.64 1.52 -2.50
CA GLY A 64 -12.20 0.53 -3.44
C GLY A 64 -11.55 0.57 -4.83
N GLN A 65 -10.34 1.11 -4.95
CA GLN A 65 -9.67 1.43 -6.21
C GLN A 65 -8.39 0.64 -6.48
N LEU A 66 -8.12 -0.44 -5.75
CA LEU A 66 -6.94 -1.30 -5.93
C LEU A 66 -6.64 -1.71 -7.39
N ARG A 67 -7.68 -1.85 -8.22
CA ARG A 67 -7.55 -2.21 -9.64
C ARG A 67 -6.77 -1.20 -10.49
N GLN A 68 -6.56 0.01 -9.99
CA GLN A 68 -5.75 1.02 -10.68
C GLN A 68 -4.24 0.81 -10.49
N LEU A 69 -3.83 -0.03 -9.53
CA LEU A 69 -2.43 -0.37 -9.28
C LEU A 69 -2.04 -1.65 -10.05
N ASP A 70 -0.76 -1.75 -10.43
CA ASP A 70 -0.17 -3.02 -10.84
C ASP A 70 0.13 -3.87 -9.59
N THR A 71 -0.91 -4.53 -9.10
CA THR A 71 -0.85 -5.35 -7.87
C THR A 71 0.06 -6.58 -8.03
N GLY A 72 0.22 -7.10 -9.24
CA GLY A 72 1.13 -8.20 -9.54
C GLY A 72 2.60 -7.79 -9.32
N LYS A 73 3.01 -6.65 -9.88
CA LYS A 73 4.36 -6.11 -9.63
C LYS A 73 4.57 -5.69 -8.19
N ALA A 74 3.55 -5.11 -7.55
CA ALA A 74 3.65 -4.75 -6.13
C ALA A 74 3.89 -5.98 -5.25
N ALA A 75 3.13 -7.07 -5.48
CA ALA A 75 3.30 -8.32 -4.75
C ALA A 75 4.69 -8.92 -4.96
N TRP A 76 5.19 -8.93 -6.21
CA TRP A 76 6.53 -9.40 -6.52
C TRP A 76 7.62 -8.56 -5.82
N TRP A 77 7.53 -7.23 -5.92
CA TRP A 77 8.48 -6.30 -5.30
C TRP A 77 8.52 -6.46 -3.77
N LEU A 78 7.37 -6.69 -3.14
CA LEU A 78 7.27 -6.96 -1.69
C LEU A 78 7.85 -8.31 -1.31
N ALA A 79 7.61 -9.36 -2.11
CA ALA A 79 8.19 -10.69 -1.87
C ALA A 79 9.73 -10.64 -1.87
N GLU A 80 10.33 -9.83 -2.75
CA GLU A 80 11.77 -9.58 -2.80
C GLU A 80 12.31 -8.75 -1.61
N ARG A 81 11.48 -8.36 -0.64
CA ARG A 81 11.95 -7.73 0.61
C ARG A 81 12.39 -8.72 1.66
N GLN A 82 12.03 -10.00 1.53
CA GLN A 82 12.48 -11.02 2.47
C GLN A 82 13.93 -11.39 2.19
N LEU A 83 14.77 -11.30 3.23
CA LEU A 83 16.20 -11.61 3.16
C LEU A 83 16.47 -13.05 3.64
N PRO A 84 17.68 -13.62 3.38
CA PRO A 84 18.06 -14.95 3.88
C PRO A 84 17.98 -15.11 5.40
N SER A 85 18.03 -14.02 6.16
CA SER A 85 17.80 -14.03 7.61
C SER A 85 16.34 -14.25 8.00
N GLY A 86 15.42 -14.26 7.04
CA GLY A 86 13.96 -14.30 7.24
C GLY A 86 13.33 -12.93 7.48
N GLY A 87 14.11 -11.93 7.87
CA GLY A 87 13.65 -10.56 8.09
C GLY A 87 13.33 -9.81 6.79
N LEU A 88 12.48 -8.80 6.90
CA LEU A 88 12.03 -7.96 5.78
C LEU A 88 12.75 -6.61 5.81
N ASN A 89 13.19 -6.11 4.65
CA ASN A 89 13.78 -4.77 4.54
C ASN A 89 12.80 -3.77 3.91
N GLY A 90 13.02 -2.49 4.21
CA GLY A 90 12.19 -1.42 3.66
C GLY A 90 12.49 -1.12 2.20
N ARG A 91 13.72 -1.38 1.77
CA ARG A 91 14.25 -1.02 0.45
C ARG A 91 15.31 -2.03 0.01
N PRO A 92 15.47 -2.26 -1.30
CA PRO A 92 16.55 -3.09 -1.84
C PRO A 92 17.93 -2.72 -1.26
N GLY A 93 18.70 -3.74 -0.86
CA GLY A 93 20.06 -3.56 -0.34
C GLY A 93 20.17 -2.94 1.06
N LYS A 94 19.06 -2.76 1.80
CA LYS A 94 19.09 -2.31 3.20
C LYS A 94 18.94 -3.49 4.16
N GLN A 95 19.36 -3.27 5.41
CA GLN A 95 19.21 -4.23 6.50
C GLN A 95 17.73 -4.49 6.81
N PRO A 96 17.39 -5.68 7.33
CA PRO A 96 16.03 -5.96 7.77
C PRO A 96 15.68 -5.17 9.03
N ASP A 97 14.41 -4.82 9.18
CA ASP A 97 13.86 -4.17 10.36
C ASP A 97 12.49 -4.76 10.67
N VAL A 98 12.21 -5.01 11.95
CA VAL A 98 10.95 -5.61 12.42
C VAL A 98 9.73 -4.82 11.97
N CYS A 99 9.84 -3.50 11.79
CA CYS A 99 8.72 -2.66 11.36
C CYS A 99 8.19 -3.00 9.96
N TYR A 100 8.96 -3.70 9.11
CA TYR A 100 8.53 -4.15 7.79
C TYR A 100 7.81 -5.50 7.78
N SER A 101 7.50 -6.06 8.95
CA SER A 101 6.77 -7.34 9.09
C SER A 101 5.24 -7.17 9.19
N TRP A 102 4.75 -5.93 9.07
CA TRP A 102 3.33 -5.54 9.06
C TRP A 102 2.91 -5.11 7.66
#